data_AF-A0A2Z7CVE8-F1
#
_entry.id   AF-A0A2Z7CVE8-F1
#
_cell.length_a   1.000
_cell.length_b   1.000
_cell.length_c   1.000
_cell.angle_alpha   90.00
_cell.angle_beta   90.00
_cell.angle_gamma   90.00
#
_symmetry.space_group_name_H-M   'P 1'
#
loop_
_entity.id
_entity.type
_entity.pdbx_description
1 polymer ?
#
loop_
_entity_poly.entity_id
_entity_poly.type
_entity_poly.pdbx_seq_one_letter_code
_entity_poly.pdbx_strand_id
1 'polypeptide(L)'
;MDAIREDVSVLTLLAEVLCLLDMIVNSFAHMISTKPVDKYTRPQFTSDGPLAMDSGRHPILESIHNEFVPNNVFLSEASNMVIVTGPNMSGKSTYLQQVCLVIILAQIGCYVPARFATLRVVDRIFTRMGTMDNLESNSSTFMTEMKETAFIMQNASHRSLIVVDELGRATSSSDGFAIAWSICEHLLALKAYTIFATHMENLSELATMYPNVKIVHLNVDIKNNRMDFKASFFFQLKDGPRDVGHYGLMLAGVAGLPGSVIDSAKNITSKISQKEMKRMEIHFHEYRDIQMAYRVSQRLICLRYSNQDEESIRHALQNLKESYTSDGV
;
A
#
# COMPACT_ATOMS: atom_id res chain seq x y z
N MET A 1 43.06 32.58 19.22
CA MET A 1 42.34 31.45 19.86
C MET A 1 41.27 31.99 20.79
N ASP A 2 41.59 32.82 21.78
CA ASP A 2 40.60 33.31 22.75
C ASP A 2 39.53 34.25 22.16
N ALA A 3 39.90 35.12 21.21
CA ALA A 3 38.91 35.94 20.48
C ALA A 3 37.90 35.09 19.68
N ILE A 4 38.32 33.98 19.09
CA ILE A 4 37.41 33.06 18.37
C ILE A 4 36.50 32.33 19.35
N ARG A 5 36.98 32.05 20.58
CA ARG A 5 36.19 31.39 21.63
C ARG A 5 35.02 32.25 22.10
N GLU A 6 35.19 33.57 22.12
CA GLU A 6 34.11 34.51 22.45
C GLU A 6 32.98 34.45 21.42
N ASP A 7 33.32 34.23 20.14
CA ASP A 7 32.36 34.19 19.03
C ASP A 7 31.80 32.79 18.71
N VAL A 8 32.18 31.74 19.46
CA VAL A 8 31.76 30.35 19.18
C VAL A 8 30.25 30.22 19.03
N SER A 9 29.48 30.87 19.90
CA SER A 9 28.01 30.82 19.86
C SER A 9 27.44 31.35 18.53
N VAL A 10 27.98 32.46 18.03
CA VAL A 10 27.58 33.09 16.77
C VAL A 10 28.00 32.22 15.58
N LEU A 11 29.20 31.65 15.64
CA LEU A 11 29.72 30.77 14.58
C LEU A 11 28.93 29.46 14.48
N THR A 12 28.50 28.87 15.61
CA THR A 12 27.63 27.69 15.60
C THR A 12 26.25 28.00 15.02
N LEU A 13 25.65 29.13 15.40
CA LEU A 13 24.37 29.57 14.83
C LEU A 13 24.48 29.81 13.31
N LEU A 14 25.56 30.45 12.86
CA LEU A 14 25.81 30.65 11.44
C LEU A 14 25.92 29.31 10.69
N ALA A 15 26.62 28.33 11.26
CA ALA A 15 26.73 27.00 10.68
C ALA A 15 25.36 26.31 10.57
N GLU A 16 24.52 26.37 11.61
CA GLU A 16 23.16 25.81 11.58
C GLU A 16 22.28 26.44 10.50
N VAL A 17 22.33 27.78 10.37
CA VAL A 17 21.58 28.51 9.34
C VAL A 17 22.08 28.16 7.93
N LEU A 18 23.39 28.06 7.73
CA LEU A 18 23.97 27.66 6.46
C LEU A 18 23.60 26.23 6.09
N CYS A 19 23.63 25.29 7.05
CA CYS A 19 23.19 23.91 6.85
C CYS A 19 21.70 23.84 6.45
N LEU A 20 20.84 24.60 7.11
CA LEU A 20 19.41 24.65 6.79
C LEU A 20 19.17 25.23 5.39
N LEU A 21 19.89 26.30 5.03
CA LEU A 21 19.82 26.93 3.71
C LEU A 21 20.29 25.96 2.62
N ASP A 22 21.41 25.27 2.84
CA ASP A 22 21.97 24.27 1.93
C ASP A 22 20.98 23.12 1.70
N MET A 23 20.38 22.60 2.77
CA MET A 23 19.37 21.55 2.69
C MET A 23 18.12 21.99 1.88
N ILE A 24 17.59 23.18 2.14
CA ILE A 24 16.37 23.66 1.47
C ILE A 24 16.64 24.01 0.00
N VAL A 25 17.71 24.78 -0.26
CA VAL A 25 17.97 25.37 -1.58
C VAL A 25 18.74 24.41 -2.47
N ASN A 26 19.93 24.00 -2.02
CA ASN A 26 20.86 23.24 -2.86
C ASN A 26 20.47 21.76 -2.97
N SER A 27 19.79 21.21 -1.96
CA SER A 27 19.29 19.83 -2.02
C SER A 27 17.84 19.76 -2.51
N PHE A 28 16.85 20.22 -1.73
CA PHE A 28 15.44 19.99 -2.07
C PHE A 28 15.00 20.78 -3.31
N ALA A 29 15.13 22.11 -3.30
CA ALA A 29 14.64 22.95 -4.38
C ALA A 29 15.36 22.66 -5.70
N HIS A 30 16.69 22.47 -5.67
CA HIS A 30 17.45 22.11 -6.85
C HIS A 30 16.98 20.78 -7.44
N MET A 31 16.88 19.71 -6.63
CA MET A 31 16.45 18.39 -7.11
C MET A 31 15.09 18.44 -7.78
N ILE A 32 14.13 19.15 -7.17
CA ILE A 32 12.77 19.34 -7.72
C ILE A 32 12.82 20.13 -9.03
N SER A 33 13.60 21.21 -9.08
CA SER A 33 13.67 22.12 -10.24
C SER A 33 14.22 21.47 -11.51
N THR A 34 15.03 20.41 -11.37
CA THR A 34 15.60 19.67 -12.51
C THR A 34 14.63 18.65 -13.11
N LYS A 35 13.47 18.41 -12.47
CA LYS A 35 12.46 17.47 -12.93
C LYS A 35 11.40 18.17 -13.78
N PRO A 36 10.74 17.46 -14.70
CA PRO A 36 9.62 18.01 -15.44
C PRO A 36 8.51 18.54 -14.50
N VAL A 37 7.79 19.56 -15.00
CA VAL A 37 6.62 20.12 -14.33
C VAL A 37 5.61 19.01 -14.01
N ASP A 38 4.92 19.11 -12.88
CA ASP A 38 3.93 18.13 -12.36
C ASP A 38 4.51 16.77 -11.90
N LYS A 39 5.84 16.62 -11.85
CA LYS A 39 6.45 15.44 -11.23
C LYS A 39 6.51 15.49 -9.72
N TYR A 40 6.65 16.68 -9.15
CA TYR A 40 6.75 16.88 -7.71
C TYR A 40 5.69 17.86 -7.26
N THR A 41 5.02 17.52 -6.16
CA THR A 41 3.92 18.31 -5.61
C THR A 41 4.18 18.63 -4.15
N ARG A 42 3.78 19.82 -3.72
CA ARG A 42 3.75 20.20 -2.31
C ARG A 42 2.67 19.37 -1.61
N PRO A 43 3.01 18.49 -0.66
CA PRO A 43 2.00 17.70 0.04
C PRO A 43 1.12 18.60 0.92
N GLN A 44 -0.15 18.25 1.02
CA GLN A 44 -1.09 18.86 1.96
C GLN A 44 -1.22 17.98 3.21
N PHE A 45 -1.03 18.56 4.38
CA PHE A 45 -1.15 17.83 5.64
C PHE A 45 -2.55 17.93 6.24
N THR A 46 -3.04 16.81 6.75
CA THR A 46 -4.27 16.74 7.55
C THR A 46 -3.97 16.14 8.92
N SER A 47 -4.73 16.51 9.96
CA SER A 47 -4.57 15.93 11.30
C SER A 47 -5.04 14.47 11.31
N ASP A 48 -6.28 14.25 10.85
CA ASP A 48 -7.00 12.98 10.89
C ASP A 48 -7.65 12.65 9.53
N GLY A 49 -7.24 13.36 8.48
CA GLY A 49 -7.75 13.18 7.13
C GLY A 49 -7.14 11.97 6.42
N PRO A 50 -7.49 11.78 5.13
CA PRO A 50 -7.03 10.65 4.36
C PRO A 50 -5.52 10.74 4.04
N LEU A 51 -4.92 9.58 3.83
CA LEU A 51 -3.66 9.43 3.12
C LEU A 51 -4.04 9.11 1.66
N ALA A 52 -4.03 10.13 0.82
CA ALA A 52 -4.37 10.05 -0.59
C ALA A 52 -3.17 10.52 -1.43
N MET A 53 -2.71 9.66 -2.32
CA MET A 53 -1.62 9.94 -3.24
C MET A 53 -2.04 9.51 -4.63
N ASP A 54 -1.94 10.44 -5.58
CA ASP A 54 -2.24 10.17 -6.98
C ASP A 54 -0.94 10.21 -7.80
N SER A 55 -0.75 9.17 -8.58
CA SER A 55 0.42 8.94 -9.42
C SER A 55 1.74 9.06 -8.63
N GLY A 56 1.78 8.44 -7.44
CA GLY A 56 2.97 8.40 -6.61
C GLY A 56 4.08 7.56 -7.24
N ARG A 57 5.34 7.94 -7.02
CA ARG A 57 6.52 7.24 -7.54
C ARG A 57 7.56 7.02 -6.47
N HIS A 58 8.38 5.99 -6.64
CA HIS A 58 9.47 5.71 -5.72
C HIS A 58 10.60 6.74 -5.91
N PRO A 59 10.95 7.56 -4.89
CA PRO A 59 11.87 8.69 -5.04
C PRO A 59 13.26 8.29 -5.59
N ILE A 60 13.75 7.12 -5.18
CA ILE A 60 15.06 6.60 -5.63
C ILE A 60 14.95 5.96 -7.02
N LEU A 61 14.08 4.96 -7.20
CA LEU A 61 14.00 4.18 -8.43
C LEU A 61 13.58 5.01 -9.66
N GLU A 62 12.77 6.07 -9.49
CA GLU A 62 12.44 6.98 -10.61
C GLU A 62 13.68 7.68 -11.17
N SER A 63 14.71 7.94 -10.36
CA SER A 63 15.93 8.60 -10.84
C SER A 63 16.86 7.65 -11.59
N ILE A 64 16.73 6.34 -11.34
CA ILE A 64 17.57 5.29 -11.93
C ILE A 64 16.90 4.72 -13.21
N HIS A 65 15.58 4.57 -13.19
CA HIS A 65 14.81 3.99 -14.29
C HIS A 65 14.01 5.05 -15.05
N ASN A 66 14.23 5.14 -16.37
CA ASN A 66 13.53 6.10 -17.23
C ASN A 66 12.01 5.84 -17.35
N GLU A 67 11.55 4.61 -17.13
CA GLU A 67 10.14 4.20 -17.23
C GLU A 67 9.65 3.60 -15.91
N PHE A 68 9.42 4.44 -14.89
CA PHE A 68 8.77 4.02 -13.64
C PHE A 68 7.26 4.23 -13.72
N VAL A 69 6.48 3.18 -13.42
CA VAL A 69 5.01 3.23 -13.45
C VAL A 69 4.46 3.82 -12.15
N PRO A 70 3.78 4.97 -12.18
CA PRO A 70 3.25 5.60 -10.98
C PRO A 70 2.01 4.84 -10.47
N ASN A 71 1.81 4.86 -9.14
CA ASN A 71 0.74 4.14 -8.48
C ASN A 71 0.00 5.01 -7.47
N ASN A 72 -1.31 4.77 -7.35
CA ASN A 72 -2.18 5.49 -6.42
C ASN A 72 -2.18 4.82 -5.05
N VAL A 73 -2.38 5.61 -4.00
CA VAL A 73 -2.56 5.15 -2.63
C VAL A 73 -3.77 5.88 -2.06
N PHE A 74 -4.70 5.13 -1.44
CA PHE A 74 -5.83 5.74 -0.76
C PHE A 74 -6.17 4.98 0.52
N LEU A 75 -5.98 5.65 1.65
CA LEU A 75 -6.40 5.21 2.98
C LEU A 75 -7.20 6.34 3.64
N SER A 76 -8.30 6.00 4.28
CA SER A 76 -9.15 6.95 5.00
C SER A 76 -9.78 6.27 6.22
N GLU A 77 -10.47 7.01 7.07
CA GLU A 77 -11.16 6.42 8.24
C GLU A 77 -12.18 5.35 7.85
N ALA A 78 -12.85 5.49 6.70
CA ALA A 78 -13.80 4.49 6.19
C ALA A 78 -13.14 3.44 5.28
N SER A 79 -11.83 3.54 5.03
CA SER A 79 -11.04 2.62 4.20
C SER A 79 -9.62 2.56 4.74
N ASN A 80 -9.44 2.07 5.97
CA ASN A 80 -8.16 2.18 6.68
C ASN A 80 -7.22 0.98 6.43
N MET A 81 -7.64 -0.02 5.67
CA MET A 81 -6.80 -1.14 5.27
C MET A 81 -6.86 -1.39 3.77
N VAL A 82 -5.69 -1.57 3.16
CA VAL A 82 -5.55 -2.00 1.77
C VAL A 82 -4.78 -3.32 1.73
N ILE A 83 -5.41 -4.36 1.21
CA ILE A 83 -4.77 -5.65 0.93
C ILE A 83 -4.25 -5.61 -0.51
N VAL A 84 -2.93 -5.71 -0.65
CA VAL A 84 -2.25 -5.71 -1.94
C VAL A 84 -1.92 -7.15 -2.32
N THR A 85 -2.59 -7.65 -3.35
CA THR A 85 -2.31 -8.96 -3.93
C THR A 85 -1.51 -8.84 -5.21
N GLY A 86 -0.83 -9.91 -5.59
CA GLY A 86 -0.06 -9.93 -6.83
C GLY A 86 1.07 -10.93 -6.77
N PRO A 87 1.56 -11.40 -7.92
CA PRO A 87 2.58 -12.44 -7.96
C PRO A 87 3.93 -11.98 -7.41
N ASN A 88 4.82 -12.94 -7.15
CA ASN A 88 6.21 -12.61 -6.78
C ASN A 88 6.82 -11.75 -7.89
N MET A 89 7.66 -10.79 -7.49
CA MET A 89 8.31 -9.83 -8.41
C MET A 89 7.35 -8.87 -9.14
N SER A 90 6.08 -8.77 -8.74
CA SER A 90 5.12 -7.83 -9.33
C SER A 90 5.27 -6.39 -8.84
N GLY A 91 6.29 -6.07 -8.05
CA GLY A 91 6.52 -4.72 -7.50
C GLY A 91 5.79 -4.40 -6.18
N LYS A 92 5.24 -5.40 -5.46
CA LYS A 92 4.57 -5.17 -4.15
C LYS A 92 5.48 -4.46 -3.15
N SER A 93 6.66 -5.01 -2.87
CA SER A 93 7.61 -4.42 -1.92
C SER A 93 8.06 -3.02 -2.36
N THR A 94 8.24 -2.79 -3.67
CA THR A 94 8.56 -1.47 -4.22
C THR A 94 7.43 -0.46 -3.98
N TYR A 95 6.17 -0.86 -4.19
CA TYR A 95 5.01 -0.03 -3.88
C TYR A 95 4.93 0.31 -2.39
N LEU A 96 5.14 -0.67 -1.51
CA LEU A 96 5.14 -0.46 -0.07
C LEU A 96 6.24 0.51 0.38
N GLN A 97 7.48 0.31 -0.10
CA GLN A 97 8.61 1.19 0.18
C GLN A 97 8.37 2.61 -0.33
N GLN A 98 7.79 2.73 -1.53
CA GLN A 98 7.41 4.03 -2.09
C GLN A 98 6.49 4.80 -1.14
N VAL A 99 5.44 4.18 -0.60
CA VAL A 99 4.52 4.86 0.33
C VAL A 99 5.27 5.38 1.56
N CYS A 100 6.10 4.54 2.18
CA CYS A 100 6.89 4.92 3.35
C CYS A 100 7.82 6.11 3.04
N LEU A 101 8.57 6.03 1.94
CA LEU A 101 9.55 7.06 1.56
C LEU A 101 8.88 8.39 1.23
N VAL A 102 7.73 8.39 0.56
CA VAL A 102 7.00 9.61 0.25
C VAL A 102 6.53 10.32 1.52
N ILE A 103 6.06 9.57 2.52
CA ILE A 103 5.63 10.15 3.80
C ILE A 103 6.81 10.72 4.59
N ILE A 104 7.94 10.02 4.60
CA ILE A 104 9.18 10.51 5.21
C ILE A 104 9.60 11.83 4.54
N LEU A 105 9.67 11.88 3.20
CA LEU A 105 10.02 13.10 2.47
C LEU A 105 9.06 14.26 2.77
N ALA A 106 7.76 13.98 2.80
CA ALA A 106 6.76 14.98 3.14
C ALA A 106 6.99 15.54 4.55
N GLN A 107 7.14 14.69 5.56
CA GLN A 107 7.27 15.12 6.95
C GLN A 107 8.63 15.75 7.28
N ILE A 108 9.66 15.53 6.45
CA ILE A 108 10.91 16.31 6.47
C ILE A 108 10.67 17.75 5.97
N GLY A 109 9.62 17.98 5.17
CA GLY A 109 9.28 19.29 4.59
C GLY A 109 9.64 19.43 3.11
N CYS A 110 9.91 18.32 2.41
CA CYS A 110 10.20 18.31 0.98
C CYS A 110 8.93 18.09 0.14
N TYR A 111 8.97 18.48 -1.14
CA TYR A 111 7.94 18.10 -2.10
C TYR A 111 8.08 16.61 -2.42
N VAL A 112 6.98 15.99 -2.82
CA VAL A 112 6.92 14.53 -3.03
C VAL A 112 6.72 14.18 -4.50
N PRO A 113 7.25 13.04 -4.98
CA PRO A 113 7.14 12.59 -6.38
C PRO A 113 5.75 12.04 -6.73
N ALA A 114 4.72 12.88 -6.65
CA ALA A 114 3.33 12.56 -6.94
C ALA A 114 2.66 13.71 -7.69
N ARG A 115 1.60 13.41 -8.44
CA ARG A 115 0.77 14.44 -9.08
C ARG A 115 -0.08 15.18 -8.04
N PHE A 116 -0.53 14.46 -7.02
CA PHE A 116 -1.26 15.02 -5.89
C PHE A 116 -0.98 14.19 -4.64
N ALA A 117 -0.86 14.85 -3.49
CA ALA A 117 -0.65 14.20 -2.21
C ALA A 117 -1.34 14.96 -1.07
N THR A 118 -2.30 14.31 -0.43
CA THR A 118 -2.83 14.68 0.89
C THR A 118 -2.41 13.61 1.87
N LEU A 119 -1.67 14.00 2.90
CA LEU A 119 -1.06 13.06 3.84
C LEU A 119 -1.53 13.39 5.24
N ARG A 120 -2.02 12.37 5.95
CA ARG A 120 -2.19 12.43 7.40
C ARG A 120 -0.81 12.46 8.06
N VAL A 121 -0.61 13.31 9.07
CA VAL A 121 0.64 13.30 9.86
C VAL A 121 0.69 12.02 10.69
N VAL A 122 1.63 11.13 10.34
CA VAL A 122 1.85 9.86 11.04
C VAL A 122 2.84 10.03 12.18
N ASP A 123 2.57 9.35 13.30
CA ASP A 123 3.46 9.34 14.46
C ASP A 123 4.62 8.36 14.28
N ARG A 124 4.33 7.19 13.70
CA ARG A 124 5.28 6.09 13.47
C ARG A 124 4.94 5.37 12.17
N ILE A 125 5.98 4.94 11.46
CA ILE A 125 5.87 4.01 10.34
C ILE A 125 6.41 2.67 10.82
N PHE A 126 5.53 1.67 10.85
CA PHE A 126 5.89 0.29 11.17
C PHE A 126 6.01 -0.51 9.88
N THR A 127 7.12 -1.19 9.70
CA THR A 127 7.37 -2.03 8.53
C THR A 127 7.68 -3.45 8.97
N ARG A 128 6.94 -4.42 8.45
CA ARG A 128 7.37 -5.80 8.38
C ARG A 128 7.59 -6.14 6.91
N MET A 129 8.80 -5.88 6.41
CA MET A 129 9.19 -6.24 5.06
C MET A 129 10.14 -7.44 5.15
N GLY A 130 9.84 -8.52 4.42
CA GLY A 130 10.71 -9.70 4.42
C GLY A 130 12.13 -9.33 3.97
N THR A 131 13.10 -9.45 4.86
CA THR A 131 14.52 -9.44 4.48
C THR A 131 14.91 -10.80 3.92
N MET A 132 15.81 -10.83 2.93
CA MET A 132 16.46 -12.08 2.54
C MET A 132 17.06 -12.73 3.79
N ASP A 133 16.89 -14.06 3.89
CA ASP A 133 17.15 -14.87 5.07
C ASP A 133 18.44 -14.44 5.78
N ASN A 134 18.30 -13.86 6.99
CA ASN A 134 19.43 -13.61 7.86
C ASN A 134 19.93 -14.97 8.37
N LEU A 135 20.88 -15.55 7.62
CA LEU A 135 21.56 -16.80 7.96
C LEU A 135 22.32 -16.71 9.30
N GLU A 136 22.51 -15.50 9.83
CA GLU A 136 23.32 -15.21 11.03
C GLU A 136 22.53 -15.21 12.35
N SER A 137 21.20 -15.39 12.34
CA SER A 137 20.42 -15.48 13.60
C SER A 137 20.11 -16.94 13.95
N ASN A 138 20.52 -17.40 15.13
CA ASN A 138 20.15 -18.70 15.72
C ASN A 138 18.64 -18.82 16.07
N SER A 139 17.79 -17.99 15.47
CA SER A 139 16.34 -17.96 15.68
C SER A 139 15.62 -18.41 14.42
N SER A 140 14.55 -19.21 14.58
CA SER A 140 13.62 -19.53 13.50
C SER A 140 13.12 -18.24 12.83
N THR A 141 13.12 -18.21 11.50
CA THR A 141 12.60 -17.09 10.68
C THR A 141 11.18 -16.70 11.10
N PHE A 142 10.35 -17.70 11.41
CA PHE A 142 8.99 -17.49 11.91
C PHE A 142 8.97 -16.83 13.29
N MET A 143 9.85 -17.22 14.22
CA MET A 143 9.90 -16.60 15.56
C MET A 143 10.30 -15.12 15.48
N THR A 144 11.27 -14.79 14.62
CA THR A 144 11.68 -13.39 14.38
C THR A 144 10.53 -12.59 13.78
N GLU A 145 9.84 -13.14 12.79
CA GLU A 145 8.64 -12.56 12.19
C GLU A 145 7.54 -12.29 13.23
N MET A 146 7.28 -13.23 14.12
CA MET A 146 6.29 -13.06 15.19
C MET A 146 6.71 -12.02 16.22
N LYS A 147 8.00 -11.91 16.56
CA LYS A 147 8.51 -10.87 17.47
C LYS A 147 8.40 -9.47 16.87
N GLU A 148 8.76 -9.31 15.61
CA GLU A 148 8.60 -8.04 14.89
C GLU A 148 7.13 -7.65 14.83
N THR A 149 6.25 -8.60 14.51
CA THR A 149 4.82 -8.35 14.45
C THR A 149 4.25 -7.99 15.83
N ALA A 150 4.64 -8.71 16.88
CA ALA A 150 4.25 -8.38 18.25
C ALA A 150 4.70 -6.96 18.65
N PHE A 151 5.90 -6.55 18.25
CA PHE A 151 6.40 -5.19 18.49
C PHE A 151 5.52 -4.14 17.78
N ILE A 152 5.13 -4.38 16.53
CA ILE A 152 4.20 -3.51 15.80
C ILE A 152 2.88 -3.42 16.56
N MET A 153 2.30 -4.56 16.95
CA MET A 153 1.00 -4.60 17.63
C MET A 153 0.99 -3.86 18.97
N GLN A 154 2.08 -3.94 19.73
CA GLN A 154 2.17 -3.33 21.06
C GLN A 154 2.39 -1.80 21.01
N ASN A 155 2.95 -1.29 19.91
CA ASN A 155 3.37 0.12 19.81
C ASN A 155 2.59 0.92 18.76
N ALA A 156 1.81 0.26 17.90
CA ALA A 156 0.96 0.92 16.92
C ALA A 156 -0.14 1.75 17.59
N SER A 157 -0.36 2.94 17.05
CA SER A 157 -1.49 3.80 17.40
C SER A 157 -2.42 3.97 16.19
N HIS A 158 -3.61 4.53 16.41
CA HIS A 158 -4.54 4.89 15.32
C HIS A 158 -3.93 5.89 14.31
N ARG A 159 -2.88 6.63 14.70
CA ARG A 159 -2.16 7.58 13.84
C ARG A 159 -1.00 6.95 13.07
N SER A 160 -0.62 5.72 13.40
CA SER A 160 0.50 5.04 12.76
C SER A 160 0.15 4.59 11.34
N LEU A 161 1.18 4.52 10.50
CA LEU A 161 1.14 3.78 9.24
C LEU A 161 1.80 2.43 9.45
N ILE A 162 1.11 1.37 9.04
CA ILE A 162 1.58 -0.01 9.16
C ILE A 162 1.69 -0.60 7.77
N VAL A 163 2.85 -1.16 7.47
CA VAL A 163 3.17 -1.73 6.17
C VAL A 163 3.70 -3.14 6.39
N VAL A 164 2.98 -4.12 5.87
CA VAL A 164 3.29 -5.55 6.04
C VAL A 164 3.47 -6.19 4.67
N ASP A 165 4.52 -7.00 4.51
CA ASP A 165 4.84 -7.74 3.30
C ASP A 165 5.04 -9.22 3.64
N GLU A 166 4.21 -10.08 3.05
CA GLU A 166 4.29 -11.55 3.11
C GLU A 166 4.30 -12.17 4.53
N LEU A 167 3.42 -11.71 5.42
CA LEU A 167 3.28 -12.31 6.75
C LEU A 167 2.70 -13.74 6.69
N GLY A 168 3.23 -14.65 7.51
CA GLY A 168 2.75 -16.01 7.71
C GLY A 168 3.38 -17.03 6.77
N ARG A 169 4.44 -16.68 6.03
CA ARG A 169 5.03 -17.55 5.01
C ARG A 169 5.87 -18.69 5.57
N ALA A 170 6.47 -18.51 6.76
CA ALA A 170 7.41 -19.47 7.34
C ALA A 170 6.76 -20.58 8.20
N THR A 171 5.44 -20.76 8.12
CA THR A 171 4.67 -21.74 8.91
C THR A 171 3.65 -22.51 8.06
N SER A 172 2.83 -23.36 8.68
CA SER A 172 1.74 -24.06 8.01
C SER A 172 0.78 -23.05 7.36
N SER A 173 0.29 -23.34 6.16
CA SER A 173 -0.56 -22.39 5.41
C SER A 173 -1.83 -22.03 6.18
N SER A 174 -2.38 -22.96 6.96
CA SER A 174 -3.55 -22.72 7.81
C SER A 174 -3.24 -21.82 9.00
N ASP A 175 -2.13 -22.06 9.70
CA ASP A 175 -1.78 -21.26 10.88
C ASP A 175 -1.32 -19.85 10.45
N GLY A 176 -0.53 -19.77 9.38
CA GLY A 176 -0.11 -18.50 8.79
C GLY A 176 -1.31 -17.65 8.36
N PHE A 177 -2.33 -18.27 7.75
CA PHE A 177 -3.57 -17.60 7.38
C PHE A 177 -4.32 -17.09 8.60
N ALA A 178 -4.56 -17.95 9.59
CA ALA A 178 -5.32 -17.61 10.79
C ALA A 178 -4.64 -16.48 11.59
N ILE A 179 -3.31 -16.50 11.68
CA ILE A 179 -2.52 -15.46 12.32
C ILE A 179 -2.62 -14.14 11.54
N ALA A 180 -2.40 -14.17 10.22
CA ALA A 180 -2.50 -12.98 9.37
C ALA A 180 -3.90 -12.35 9.42
N TRP A 181 -4.94 -13.18 9.39
CA TRP A 181 -6.33 -12.76 9.54
C TRP A 181 -6.56 -12.05 10.88
N SER A 182 -6.19 -12.69 11.99
CA SER A 182 -6.38 -12.15 13.34
C SER A 182 -5.63 -10.84 13.55
N ILE A 183 -4.45 -10.70 12.95
CA ILE A 183 -3.67 -9.45 12.97
C ILE A 183 -4.39 -8.36 12.17
N CYS A 184 -4.92 -8.68 10.99
CA CYS A 184 -5.69 -7.72 10.22
C CYS A 184 -6.90 -7.21 11.01
N GLU A 185 -7.67 -8.10 11.64
CA GLU A 185 -8.81 -7.71 12.49
C GLU A 185 -8.41 -6.80 13.65
N HIS A 186 -7.30 -7.11 14.32
CA HIS A 186 -6.80 -6.25 15.40
C HIS A 186 -6.41 -4.86 14.87
N LEU A 187 -5.68 -4.78 13.76
CA LEU A 187 -5.28 -3.52 13.15
C LEU A 187 -6.47 -2.69 12.65
N LEU A 188 -7.52 -3.36 12.15
CA LEU A 188 -8.78 -2.74 11.79
C LEU A 188 -9.45 -2.12 13.02
N ALA A 189 -9.50 -2.84 14.15
CA ALA A 189 -10.05 -2.34 15.41
C ALA A 189 -9.28 -1.14 15.97
N LEU A 190 -7.95 -1.11 15.79
CA LEU A 190 -7.11 0.05 16.14
C LEU A 190 -7.33 1.27 15.25
N LYS A 191 -8.02 1.12 14.10
CA LYS A 191 -8.22 2.16 13.09
C LYS A 191 -6.91 2.74 12.52
N ALA A 192 -5.81 1.99 12.64
CA ALA A 192 -4.54 2.36 12.03
C ALA A 192 -4.63 2.26 10.50
N TYR A 193 -3.81 3.05 9.81
CA TYR A 193 -3.71 2.97 8.35
C TYR A 193 -2.77 1.85 8.00
N THR A 194 -3.26 0.84 7.30
CA THR A 194 -2.53 -0.41 7.06
C THR A 194 -2.48 -0.74 5.57
N ILE A 195 -1.29 -1.04 5.06
CA ILE A 195 -1.09 -1.64 3.73
C ILE A 195 -0.50 -3.03 3.94
N PHE A 196 -1.23 -4.05 3.52
CA PHE A 196 -0.89 -5.45 3.75
C PHE A 196 -0.69 -6.15 2.41
N ALA A 197 0.56 -6.38 2.01
CA ALA A 197 0.89 -7.14 0.82
C ALA A 197 0.95 -8.64 1.14
N THR A 198 0.26 -9.45 0.35
CA THR A 198 0.17 -10.89 0.59
C THR A 198 0.06 -11.70 -0.70
N HIS A 199 0.45 -12.97 -0.59
CA HIS A 199 0.19 -14.03 -1.56
C HIS A 199 -1.03 -14.87 -1.22
N MET A 200 -1.61 -14.65 -0.04
CA MET A 200 -2.75 -15.41 0.45
C MET A 200 -4.02 -14.84 -0.17
N GLU A 201 -4.45 -15.43 -1.29
CA GLU A 201 -5.65 -14.98 -2.02
C GLU A 201 -6.90 -15.02 -1.13
N ASN A 202 -7.00 -15.99 -0.22
CA ASN A 202 -8.10 -16.14 0.73
C ASN A 202 -8.23 -14.95 1.70
N LEU A 203 -7.16 -14.15 1.90
CA LEU A 203 -7.24 -12.96 2.73
C LEU A 203 -8.13 -11.87 2.10
N SER A 204 -8.43 -11.98 0.80
CA SER A 204 -9.45 -11.16 0.14
C SER A 204 -10.84 -11.32 0.74
N GLU A 205 -11.15 -12.45 1.39
CA GLU A 205 -12.43 -12.63 2.09
C GLU A 205 -12.64 -11.59 3.21
N LEU A 206 -11.58 -10.99 3.77
CA LEU A 206 -11.70 -9.90 4.74
C LEU A 206 -12.53 -8.73 4.20
N ALA A 207 -12.39 -8.39 2.91
CA ALA A 207 -13.15 -7.28 2.32
C ALA A 207 -14.64 -7.59 2.15
N THR A 208 -15.04 -8.87 2.23
CA THR A 208 -16.45 -9.24 2.26
C THR A 208 -17.08 -8.96 3.62
N MET A 209 -16.34 -9.17 4.70
CA MET A 209 -16.82 -8.98 6.08
C MET A 209 -16.60 -7.55 6.60
N TYR A 210 -15.51 -6.91 6.18
CA TYR A 210 -15.07 -5.60 6.66
C TYR A 210 -15.03 -4.60 5.50
N PRO A 211 -16.04 -3.73 5.36
CA PRO A 211 -16.12 -2.81 4.23
C PRO A 211 -15.03 -1.73 4.19
N ASN A 212 -14.33 -1.52 5.31
CA ASN A 212 -13.18 -0.64 5.43
C ASN A 212 -11.88 -1.27 4.91
N VAL A 213 -11.91 -2.53 4.49
CA VAL A 213 -10.82 -3.21 3.79
C VAL A 213 -11.04 -3.07 2.28
N LYS A 214 -10.02 -2.58 1.57
CA LYS A 214 -9.99 -2.59 0.10
C LYS A 214 -9.00 -3.62 -0.40
N ILE A 215 -9.38 -4.33 -1.47
CA ILE A 215 -8.47 -5.21 -2.18
C ILE A 215 -8.00 -4.48 -3.42
N VAL A 216 -6.69 -4.49 -3.62
CA VAL A 216 -6.05 -4.07 -4.86
C VAL A 216 -5.11 -5.17 -5.31
N HIS A 217 -4.85 -5.23 -6.61
CA HIS A 217 -3.89 -6.15 -7.17
C HIS A 217 -2.95 -5.46 -8.16
N LEU A 218 -1.70 -5.92 -8.20
CA LEU A 218 -0.76 -5.49 -9.22
C LEU A 218 -1.00 -6.29 -10.50
N ASN A 219 -1.31 -5.57 -11.58
CA ASN A 219 -1.57 -6.17 -12.87
C ASN A 219 -0.28 -6.73 -13.49
N VAL A 220 -0.37 -7.92 -14.06
CA VAL A 220 0.69 -8.54 -14.85
C VAL A 220 0.03 -9.14 -16.09
N ASP A 221 0.30 -8.55 -17.25
CA ASP A 221 -0.27 -8.98 -18.53
C ASP A 221 0.66 -10.01 -19.20
N ILE A 222 0.19 -11.25 -19.35
CA ILE A 222 0.99 -12.31 -19.99
C ILE A 222 0.56 -12.44 -21.44
N LYS A 223 1.30 -11.81 -22.36
CA LYS A 223 1.09 -12.02 -23.81
C LYS A 223 1.98 -13.15 -24.33
N ASN A 224 1.40 -14.09 -25.07
CA ASN A 224 2.09 -15.16 -25.82
C ASN A 224 3.01 -16.10 -25.00
N ASN A 225 2.61 -16.52 -23.77
CA ASN A 225 3.43 -17.39 -22.92
C ASN A 225 4.87 -16.88 -22.68
N ARG A 226 5.10 -15.58 -22.88
CA ARG A 226 6.35 -14.90 -22.57
C ARG A 226 6.02 -13.80 -21.58
N MET A 227 6.71 -13.78 -20.45
CA MET A 227 6.73 -12.59 -19.61
C MET A 227 7.61 -11.57 -20.29
N ASP A 228 6.99 -10.61 -20.95
CA ASP A 228 7.74 -9.50 -21.55
C ASP A 228 7.79 -8.37 -20.52
N PHE A 229 8.78 -8.35 -19.62
CA PHE A 229 8.91 -7.32 -18.55
C PHE A 229 9.11 -5.88 -19.08
N LYS A 230 9.01 -5.64 -20.39
CA LYS A 230 9.29 -4.38 -21.08
C LYS A 230 8.07 -3.48 -21.31
N ALA A 231 6.83 -3.91 -21.08
CA ALA A 231 5.69 -3.02 -21.33
C ALA A 231 5.40 -2.10 -20.12
N SER A 232 5.14 -0.83 -20.38
CA SER A 232 4.78 0.19 -19.38
C SER A 232 3.50 -0.08 -18.56
N PHE A 233 2.79 -1.18 -18.82
CA PHE A 233 1.59 -1.61 -18.09
C PHE A 233 1.86 -2.63 -16.97
N PHE A 234 3.07 -3.18 -16.90
CA PHE A 234 3.48 -4.00 -15.75
C PHE A 234 3.56 -3.08 -14.53
N PHE A 235 3.19 -3.59 -13.34
CA PHE A 235 3.31 -2.85 -12.07
C PHE A 235 2.23 -1.79 -11.77
N GLN A 236 1.16 -1.70 -12.57
CA GLN A 236 0.02 -0.82 -12.24
C GLN A 236 -0.95 -1.51 -11.27
N LEU A 237 -1.30 -0.82 -10.19
CA LEU A 237 -2.36 -1.23 -9.26
C LEU A 237 -3.75 -1.08 -9.88
N LYS A 238 -4.59 -2.10 -9.67
CA LYS A 238 -6.01 -2.11 -10.04
C LYS A 238 -6.87 -2.49 -8.84
N ASP A 239 -8.07 -1.95 -8.79
CA ASP A 239 -9.06 -2.27 -7.77
C ASP A 239 -9.62 -3.69 -7.95
N GLY A 240 -9.96 -4.31 -6.83
CA GLY A 240 -10.58 -5.63 -6.77
C GLY A 240 -9.58 -6.79 -6.66
N PRO A 241 -10.07 -8.01 -6.41
CA PRO A 241 -9.26 -9.21 -6.47
C PRO A 241 -8.76 -9.46 -7.89
N ARG A 242 -7.67 -10.22 -8.00
CA ARG A 242 -7.11 -10.59 -9.30
C ARG A 242 -8.00 -11.64 -9.98
N ASP A 243 -8.28 -11.46 -11.28
CA ASP A 243 -9.05 -12.41 -12.10
C ASP A 243 -8.19 -13.48 -12.80
N VAL A 244 -6.86 -13.29 -12.84
CA VAL A 244 -5.94 -14.23 -13.50
C VAL A 244 -5.54 -15.37 -12.57
N GLY A 245 -6.31 -16.46 -12.63
CA GLY A 245 -5.98 -17.71 -11.95
C GLY A 245 -4.67 -18.34 -12.45
N HIS A 246 -4.01 -19.11 -11.58
CA HIS A 246 -2.90 -20.01 -11.92
C HIS A 246 -1.60 -19.37 -12.41
N TYR A 247 -1.30 -18.12 -12.05
CA TYR A 247 -0.05 -17.45 -12.42
C TYR A 247 1.22 -18.26 -12.08
N GLY A 248 1.27 -18.90 -10.90
CA GLY A 248 2.39 -19.77 -10.53
C GLY A 248 2.58 -20.96 -11.48
N LEU A 249 1.48 -21.53 -11.98
CA LEU A 249 1.52 -22.62 -12.97
C LEU A 249 1.94 -22.10 -14.35
N MET A 250 1.59 -20.86 -14.69
CA MET A 250 2.08 -20.21 -15.90
C MET A 250 3.58 -19.96 -15.84
N LEU A 251 4.09 -19.45 -14.71
CA LEU A 251 5.53 -19.30 -14.47
C LEU A 251 6.28 -20.63 -14.59
N ALA A 252 5.71 -21.69 -14.02
CA ALA A 252 6.25 -23.04 -14.12
C ALA A 252 6.39 -23.49 -15.59
N GLY A 253 5.39 -23.20 -16.43
CA GLY A 253 5.46 -23.45 -17.87
C GLY A 253 6.55 -22.65 -18.57
N VAL A 254 6.69 -21.36 -18.26
CA VAL A 254 7.77 -20.52 -18.80
C VAL A 254 9.14 -21.00 -18.34
N ALA A 255 9.25 -21.53 -17.11
CA ALA A 255 10.46 -22.11 -16.56
C ALA A 255 10.83 -23.50 -17.15
N GLY A 256 9.98 -24.05 -18.03
CA GLY A 256 10.25 -25.30 -18.74
C GLY A 256 9.78 -26.57 -18.03
N LEU A 257 8.85 -26.48 -17.06
CA LEU A 257 8.24 -27.68 -16.47
C LEU A 257 7.45 -28.47 -17.50
N PRO A 258 7.46 -29.82 -17.46
CA PRO A 258 6.73 -30.64 -18.41
C PRO A 258 5.23 -30.33 -18.39
N GLY A 259 4.60 -30.28 -19.57
CA GLY A 259 3.17 -30.01 -19.70
C GLY A 259 2.29 -30.96 -18.87
N SER A 260 2.65 -32.24 -18.80
CA SER A 260 1.94 -33.23 -17.98
C SER A 260 1.92 -32.89 -16.48
N VAL A 261 2.99 -32.29 -15.96
CA VAL A 261 3.07 -31.84 -14.56
C VAL A 261 2.17 -30.61 -14.36
N ILE A 262 2.20 -29.68 -15.30
CA ILE A 262 1.38 -28.45 -15.26
C ILE A 262 -0.11 -28.80 -15.31
N ASP A 263 -0.50 -29.71 -16.21
CA ASP A 263 -1.90 -30.13 -16.36
C ASP A 263 -2.39 -30.88 -15.12
N SER A 264 -1.54 -31.73 -14.52
CA SER A 264 -1.83 -32.37 -13.25
C SER A 264 -2.02 -31.35 -12.12
N ALA A 265 -1.14 -30.36 -12.04
CA ALA A 265 -1.23 -29.29 -11.06
C ALA A 265 -2.51 -28.44 -11.22
N LYS A 266 -2.88 -28.09 -12.45
CA LYS A 266 -4.14 -27.38 -12.75
C LYS A 266 -5.37 -28.15 -12.26
N ASN A 267 -5.40 -29.47 -12.48
CA ASN A 267 -6.49 -30.33 -12.03
C ASN A 267 -6.60 -30.43 -10.51
N ILE A 268 -5.48 -30.33 -9.79
CA ILE A 268 -5.48 -30.30 -8.32
C ILE A 268 -5.97 -28.95 -7.83
N THR A 269 -5.45 -27.84 -8.39
CA THR A 269 -5.84 -26.49 -7.98
C THR A 269 -7.34 -26.23 -8.21
N SER A 270 -7.89 -26.66 -9.35
CA SER A 270 -9.32 -26.45 -9.64
C SER A 270 -10.25 -27.12 -8.62
N LYS A 271 -9.87 -28.29 -8.09
CA LYS A 271 -10.62 -28.98 -7.03
C LYS A 271 -10.57 -28.26 -5.68
N ILE A 272 -9.49 -27.54 -5.40
CA ILE A 272 -9.32 -26.76 -4.17
C ILE A 272 -10.15 -25.48 -4.26
N SER A 273 -10.03 -24.73 -5.36
CA SER A 273 -10.71 -23.43 -5.55
C SER A 273 -12.24 -23.51 -5.56
N GLN A 274 -12.82 -24.61 -6.06
CA GLN A 274 -14.29 -24.79 -6.06
C GLN A 274 -14.91 -24.80 -4.65
N LYS A 275 -14.17 -25.19 -3.62
CA LYS A 275 -14.65 -25.14 -2.23
C LYS A 275 -14.61 -23.74 -1.64
N GLU A 276 -13.67 -22.92 -2.09
CA GLU A 276 -13.43 -21.57 -1.56
C GLU A 276 -14.44 -20.56 -2.15
N MET A 277 -14.71 -20.60 -3.47
CA MET A 277 -15.68 -19.70 -4.11
C MET A 277 -17.08 -19.77 -3.48
N LYS A 278 -17.54 -20.97 -3.12
CA LYS A 278 -18.85 -21.16 -2.47
C LYS A 278 -18.96 -20.47 -1.11
N ARG A 279 -17.85 -20.32 -0.37
CA ARG A 279 -17.85 -19.62 0.93
C ARG A 279 -17.94 -18.11 0.75
N MET A 280 -17.18 -17.60 -0.22
CA MET A 280 -17.13 -16.16 -0.51
C MET A 280 -18.49 -15.62 -0.99
N GLU A 281 -19.24 -16.39 -1.79
CA GLU A 281 -20.60 -16.01 -2.22
C GLU A 281 -21.57 -15.87 -1.05
N ILE A 282 -21.51 -16.78 -0.06
CA ILE A 282 -22.37 -16.76 1.13
C ILE A 282 -22.12 -15.49 1.95
N HIS A 283 -20.85 -15.18 2.25
CA HIS A 283 -20.49 -13.98 3.01
C HIS A 283 -20.82 -12.69 2.26
N PHE A 284 -20.65 -12.66 0.93
CA PHE A 284 -21.02 -11.49 0.14
C PHE A 284 -22.51 -11.14 0.27
N HIS A 285 -23.39 -12.14 0.30
CA HIS A 285 -24.83 -11.91 0.51
C HIS A 285 -25.16 -11.48 1.93
N GLU A 286 -24.49 -12.07 2.93
CA GLU A 286 -24.71 -11.76 4.34
C GLU A 286 -24.34 -10.30 4.71
N TYR A 287 -23.26 -9.76 4.14
CA TYR A 287 -22.72 -8.44 4.51
C TYR A 287 -23.02 -7.31 3.49
N ARG A 288 -23.86 -7.58 2.48
CA ARG A 288 -24.13 -6.63 1.37
C ARG A 288 -24.60 -5.25 1.83
N ASP A 289 -25.56 -5.20 2.75
CA ASP A 289 -26.16 -3.93 3.21
C ASP A 289 -25.13 -3.06 3.96
N ILE A 290 -24.29 -3.71 4.77
CA ILE A 290 -23.22 -3.06 5.52
C ILE A 290 -22.16 -2.50 4.55
N GLN A 291 -21.82 -3.24 3.50
CA GLN A 291 -20.92 -2.75 2.45
C GLN A 291 -21.46 -1.52 1.71
N MET A 292 -22.75 -1.51 1.37
CA MET A 292 -23.37 -0.35 0.71
C MET A 292 -23.33 0.90 1.59
N ALA A 293 -23.66 0.78 2.88
CA ALA A 293 -23.59 1.89 3.83
C ALA A 293 -22.16 2.46 3.96
N TYR A 294 -21.14 1.58 3.95
CA TYR A 294 -19.75 2.01 4.02
C TYR A 294 -19.23 2.67 2.73
N ARG A 295 -19.68 2.24 1.56
CA ARG A 295 -19.33 2.95 0.30
C ARG A 295 -19.84 4.39 0.32
N VAL A 296 -21.04 4.61 0.86
CA VAL A 296 -21.59 5.95 1.07
C VAL A 296 -20.73 6.73 2.08
N SER A 297 -20.39 6.15 3.23
CA SER A 297 -19.57 6.83 4.23
C SER A 297 -18.18 7.21 3.69
N GLN A 298 -17.52 6.33 2.92
CA GLN A 298 -16.26 6.64 2.23
C GLN A 298 -16.39 7.87 1.32
N ARG A 299 -17.44 7.91 0.49
CA ARG A 299 -17.65 9.03 -0.44
C ARG A 299 -17.95 10.33 0.29
N LEU A 300 -18.71 10.28 1.38
CA LEU A 300 -19.00 11.45 2.23
C LEU A 300 -17.74 11.98 2.90
N ILE A 301 -16.85 11.11 3.39
CA ILE A 301 -15.57 11.51 3.97
C ILE A 301 -14.68 12.16 2.91
N CYS A 302 -14.63 11.62 1.69
CA CYS A 302 -13.91 12.25 0.59
C CYS A 302 -14.45 13.66 0.29
N LEU A 303 -15.78 13.83 0.24
CA LEU A 303 -16.40 15.13 0.01
C LEU A 303 -16.12 16.13 1.13
N ARG A 304 -16.09 15.67 2.39
CA ARG A 304 -15.74 16.51 3.56
C ARG A 304 -14.35 17.15 3.44
N TYR A 305 -13.39 16.42 2.87
CA TYR A 305 -12.01 16.88 2.70
C TYR A 305 -11.72 17.41 1.28
N SER A 306 -12.74 17.54 0.43
CA SER A 306 -12.60 18.05 -0.93
C SER A 306 -12.53 19.58 -0.93
N ASN A 307 -11.72 20.14 -1.84
CA ASN A 307 -11.65 21.59 -2.07
C ASN A 307 -12.60 22.05 -3.19
N GLN A 308 -13.63 21.27 -3.50
CA GLN A 308 -14.63 21.60 -4.53
C GLN A 308 -15.60 22.69 -4.06
N ASP A 309 -16.22 23.37 -5.03
CA ASP A 309 -17.26 24.37 -4.82
C ASP A 309 -18.57 23.75 -4.32
N GLU A 310 -19.42 24.57 -3.71
CA GLU A 310 -20.67 24.11 -3.06
C GLU A 310 -21.64 23.46 -4.04
N GLU A 311 -21.70 23.93 -5.29
CA GLU A 311 -22.56 23.34 -6.33
C GLU A 311 -22.06 21.94 -6.72
N SER A 312 -20.76 21.77 -6.94
CA SER A 312 -20.14 20.46 -7.19
C SER A 312 -20.39 19.48 -6.04
N ILE A 313 -20.28 19.92 -4.79
CA ILE A 313 -20.55 19.07 -3.62
C ILE A 313 -22.04 18.67 -3.58
N ARG A 314 -22.95 19.60 -3.84
CA ARG A 314 -24.41 19.33 -3.89
C ARG A 314 -24.74 18.29 -4.96
N HIS A 315 -24.17 18.42 -6.15
CA HIS A 315 -24.36 17.45 -7.23
C HIS A 315 -23.77 16.08 -6.87
N ALA A 316 -22.58 16.04 -6.24
CA ALA A 316 -21.97 14.78 -5.81
C ALA A 316 -22.81 14.06 -4.74
N LEU A 317 -23.43 14.80 -3.82
CA LEU A 317 -24.34 14.26 -2.80
C LEU A 317 -25.65 13.73 -3.42
N GLN A 318 -26.20 14.40 -4.43
CA GLN A 318 -27.38 13.92 -5.16
C GLN A 318 -27.08 12.60 -5.88
N ASN A 319 -25.98 12.54 -6.64
CA ASN A 319 -25.52 11.31 -7.31
C ASN A 319 -25.31 10.16 -6.30
N LEU A 320 -24.73 10.46 -5.13
CA LEU A 320 -24.51 9.47 -4.10
C LEU A 320 -25.83 8.90 -3.56
N LYS A 321 -26.81 9.77 -3.30
CA LYS A 321 -28.15 9.37 -2.87
C LYS A 321 -28.83 8.49 -3.92
N GLU A 322 -28.80 8.89 -5.18
CA GLU A 322 -29.39 8.13 -6.29
C GLU A 322 -28.76 6.74 -6.42
N SER A 323 -27.42 6.66 -6.39
CA SER A 323 -26.71 5.38 -6.46
C SER A 323 -27.04 4.43 -5.31
N TYR A 324 -27.22 4.96 -4.10
CA TYR A 324 -27.60 4.14 -2.94
C TYR A 324 -29.04 3.63 -3.05
N THR A 325 -29.96 4.45 -3.57
CA THR A 325 -31.35 4.04 -3.78
C THR A 325 -31.52 3.06 -4.93
N SER A 326 -30.66 3.11 -5.96
CA SER A 326 -30.71 2.17 -7.09
C SER A 326 -30.09 0.81 -6.77
N ASP A 327 -29.02 0.76 -5.99
CA ASP A 327 -28.34 -0.49 -5.60
C ASP A 327 -29.06 -1.26 -4.46
N GLY A 328 -29.99 -0.58 -3.78
CA GLY A 328 -30.82 -1.10 -2.68
C GLY A 328 -32.16 -1.74 -3.11
N VAL A 329 -32.46 -1.81 -4.42
CA VAL A 329 -33.58 -2.57 -5.00
C VAL A 329 -33.04 -3.81 -5.70
#